data_AF-A0A9E4MK30-F1
#
_entry.id   AF-A0A9E4MK30-F1
#
_cell.length_a   1.000
_cell.length_b   1.000
_cell.length_c   1.000
_cell.angle_alpha   90.00
_cell.angle_beta   90.00
_cell.angle_gamma   90.00
#
_symmetry.space_group_name_H-M   'P 1'
#
loop_
_entity.id
_entity.type
_entity.pdbx_description
1 polymer ?
#
loop_
_entity_poly.entity_id
_entity_poly.type
_entity_poly.pdbx_seq_one_letter_code
_entity_poly.pdbx_strand_id
1 'polypeptide(L)'
;MLGNRTMFYPGWDTATVARLLERLLHVPLIHFGDLDPNGVRILRHLRALRSDLRWFVPEFWTELVETRGLPGVWPDDLDLAEAPALVRELASRGLWLEQEPVAVDAKTPSALEALLER
;
A
#
# COMPACT_ATOMS: atom_id res chain seq x y z
N MET A 1 -7.81 -3.50 24.75
CA MET A 1 -6.78 -3.30 23.71
C MET A 1 -6.90 -4.42 22.70
N LEU A 2 -7.53 -4.17 21.55
CA LEU A 2 -7.38 -5.07 20.40
C LEU A 2 -5.99 -4.79 19.83
N GLY A 3 -5.09 -5.75 19.91
CA GLY A 3 -3.73 -5.57 19.40
C GLY A 3 -3.73 -5.45 17.88
N ASN A 4 -3.11 -4.41 17.34
CA ASN A 4 -2.85 -4.29 15.91
C ASN A 4 -1.96 -5.47 15.49
N ARG A 5 -2.40 -6.24 14.49
CA ARG A 5 -1.65 -7.37 13.94
C ARG A 5 -1.21 -7.02 12.53
N THR A 6 0.09 -6.80 12.35
CA THR A 6 0.70 -6.63 11.04
C THR A 6 1.08 -8.00 10.48
N MET A 7 0.77 -8.23 9.21
CA MET A 7 1.22 -9.43 8.49
C MET A 7 2.09 -9.00 7.31
N PHE A 8 3.25 -9.66 7.18
CA PHE A 8 4.11 -9.52 6.03
C PHE A 8 3.90 -10.68 5.06
N TYR A 9 3.84 -10.38 3.76
CA TYR A 9 3.85 -11.38 2.71
C TYR A 9 4.73 -10.91 1.55
N PRO A 10 5.46 -11.82 0.89
CA PRO A 10 6.39 -11.44 -0.17
C PRO A 10 5.65 -11.24 -1.51
N GLY A 11 5.53 -9.99 -1.95
CA GLY A 11 5.12 -9.63 -3.32
C GLY A 11 3.88 -10.37 -3.84
N TRP A 12 4.05 -11.14 -4.92
CA TRP A 12 2.98 -11.81 -5.67
C TRP A 12 2.46 -13.13 -5.07
N ASP A 13 2.80 -13.51 -3.83
CA ASP A 13 2.12 -14.61 -3.13
C ASP A 13 0.70 -14.21 -2.68
N THR A 14 -0.13 -13.81 -3.64
CA THR A 14 -1.50 -13.40 -3.42
C THR A 14 -2.42 -14.58 -3.12
N ALA A 15 -2.01 -15.82 -3.43
CA ALA A 15 -2.79 -17.02 -3.14
C ALA A 15 -2.89 -17.29 -1.63
N THR A 16 -1.77 -17.15 -0.90
CA THR A 16 -1.78 -17.25 0.57
C THR A 16 -2.58 -16.11 1.20
N VAL A 17 -2.41 -14.89 0.70
CA VAL A 17 -3.15 -13.71 1.15
C VAL A 17 -4.66 -13.90 0.89
N ALA A 18 -5.06 -14.37 -0.28
CA ALA A 18 -6.45 -14.63 -0.64
C ALA A 18 -7.15 -15.55 0.37
N ARG A 19 -6.51 -16.68 0.71
CA ARG A 19 -7.03 -17.62 1.71
C ARG A 19 -7.22 -16.99 3.08
N LEU A 20 -6.36 -16.05 3.45
CA LEU A 20 -6.50 -15.31 4.70
C LEU A 20 -7.62 -14.26 4.62
N LEU A 21 -7.72 -13.52 3.51
CA LEU A 21 -8.76 -12.53 3.28
C LEU A 21 -10.16 -13.16 3.41
N GLU A 22 -10.34 -14.37 2.88
CA GLU A 22 -11.56 -15.17 3.02
C GLU A 22 -11.96 -15.47 4.47
N ARG A 23 -11.00 -15.45 5.41
CA ARG A 23 -11.22 -15.73 6.83
C ARG A 23 -11.37 -14.48 7.69
N LEU A 24 -10.97 -13.31 7.19
CA LEU A 24 -10.98 -12.05 7.93
C LEU A 24 -12.16 -11.13 7.53
N LEU A 25 -13.30 -11.71 7.16
CA LEU A 25 -14.44 -10.98 6.57
C LEU A 25 -15.00 -9.83 7.43
N HIS A 26 -14.82 -9.89 8.75
CA HIS A 26 -15.38 -8.91 9.69
C HIS A 26 -14.35 -7.98 10.33
N VAL A 27 -13.09 -8.06 9.90
CA VAL A 27 -12.00 -7.23 10.41
C VAL A 27 -11.61 -6.23 9.33
N PRO A 28 -11.59 -4.91 9.60
CA PRO A 28 -11.06 -3.93 8.66
C PRO A 28 -9.63 -4.28 8.25
N LEU A 29 -9.35 -4.30 6.95
CA LEU A 29 -8.01 -4.55 6.44
C LEU A 29 -7.46 -3.33 5.74
N ILE A 30 -6.21 -3.07 6.06
CA ILE A 30 -5.41 -2.00 5.49
C ILE A 30 -4.21 -2.65 4.82
N HIS A 31 -3.99 -2.32 3.56
CA HIS A 31 -2.81 -2.71 2.81
C HIS A 31 -1.84 -1.54 2.72
N PHE A 32 -0.56 -1.80 2.91
CA PHE A 32 0.55 -0.92 2.55
C PHE A 32 1.70 -1.81 2.05
N GLY A 33 2.51 -1.29 1.15
CA GLY A 33 3.49 -2.02 0.36
C GLY A 33 4.39 -1.04 -0.40
N ASP A 34 5.21 -1.55 -1.30
CA ASP A 34 5.96 -0.71 -2.24
C ASP A 34 5.01 0.20 -3.04
N LEU A 35 5.41 1.45 -3.24
CA LEU A 35 4.71 2.40 -4.09
C LEU A 35 5.29 2.35 -5.50
N ASP A 36 5.05 1.22 -6.16
CA ASP A 36 5.57 0.89 -7.48
C ASP A 36 4.46 0.28 -8.38
N PRO A 37 4.75 -0.06 -9.65
CA PRO A 37 3.80 -0.73 -10.52
C PRO A 37 3.28 -2.07 -9.99
N ASN A 38 4.08 -2.83 -9.25
CA ASN A 38 3.66 -4.12 -8.70
C ASN A 38 2.72 -3.96 -7.51
N GLY A 39 2.98 -3.02 -6.60
CA GLY A 39 2.10 -2.67 -5.49
C GLY A 39 0.71 -2.26 -5.96
N VAL A 40 0.63 -1.47 -7.05
CA VAL A 40 -0.66 -1.16 -7.70
C VAL A 40 -1.37 -2.43 -8.17
N ARG A 41 -0.67 -3.32 -8.89
CA ARG A 41 -1.27 -4.56 -9.41
C ARG A 41 -1.71 -5.50 -8.28
N ILE A 42 -0.89 -5.65 -7.25
CA ILE A 42 -1.20 -6.46 -6.07
C ILE A 42 -2.46 -5.92 -5.40
N LEU A 43 -2.53 -4.63 -5.09
CA LEU A 43 -3.73 -4.05 -4.49
C LEU A 43 -4.97 -4.28 -5.36
N ARG A 44 -4.89 -4.06 -6.68
CA ARG A 44 -6.03 -4.28 -7.59
C ARG A 44 -6.49 -5.73 -7.57
N HIS A 45 -5.54 -6.67 -7.60
CA HIS A 45 -5.83 -8.09 -7.48
C HIS A 45 -6.50 -8.42 -6.13
N LEU A 46 -5.98 -7.89 -5.03
CA LEU A 46 -6.57 -8.10 -3.70
C LEU A 46 -7.95 -7.44 -3.56
N ARG A 47 -8.18 -6.27 -4.16
CA ARG A 47 -9.49 -5.61 -4.18
C ARG A 47 -10.54 -6.37 -4.99
N ALA A 48 -10.13 -7.14 -6.00
CA ALA A 48 -11.03 -8.04 -6.71
C ALA A 48 -11.54 -9.19 -5.80
N LEU A 49 -10.76 -9.57 -4.79
CA LEU A 49 -11.13 -10.56 -3.79
C LEU A 49 -11.85 -9.94 -2.58
N ARG A 50 -11.48 -8.70 -2.24
CA ARG A 50 -11.98 -7.98 -1.09
C ARG A 50 -12.10 -6.49 -1.39
N SER A 51 -13.28 -6.08 -1.84
CA SER A 51 -13.53 -4.72 -2.37
C SER A 51 -13.42 -3.61 -1.32
N ASP A 52 -13.57 -3.91 -0.03
CA ASP A 52 -13.41 -2.96 1.08
C ASP A 52 -11.94 -2.76 1.52
N LEU A 53 -10.98 -3.42 0.86
CA LEU A 53 -9.55 -3.28 1.18
C LEU A 53 -9.07 -1.84 0.97
N ARG A 54 -8.66 -1.19 2.06
CA ARG A 54 -8.15 0.18 2.07
C ARG A 54 -6.65 0.17 1.76
N TRP A 55 -6.19 1.06 0.87
CA TRP A 55 -4.76 1.28 0.64
C TRP A 55 -4.29 2.45 1.50
N PHE A 56 -3.36 2.19 2.41
CA PHE A 56 -2.76 3.21 3.24
C PHE A 56 -1.52 3.79 2.56
N VAL A 57 -1.68 5.01 2.08
CA VAL A 57 -0.61 5.84 1.52
C VAL A 57 -0.81 7.26 2.04
N PRO A 58 -0.29 7.59 3.24
CA PRO A 58 -0.42 8.92 3.81
C PRO A 58 0.43 9.94 3.05
N GLU A 59 -0.02 11.19 3.05
CA GLU A 59 0.62 12.29 2.32
C GLU A 59 2.05 12.58 2.80
N PHE A 60 2.35 12.42 4.09
CA PHE A 60 3.67 12.73 4.64
C PHE A 60 4.79 11.83 4.11
N TRP A 61 4.48 10.68 3.49
CA TRP A 61 5.50 9.89 2.80
C TRP A 61 6.11 10.61 1.59
N THR A 62 5.51 11.71 1.13
CA THR A 62 6.14 12.61 0.14
C THR A 62 7.50 13.12 0.64
N GLU A 63 7.69 13.28 1.95
CA GLU A 63 8.97 13.67 2.57
C GLU A 63 10.09 12.64 2.30
N LEU A 64 9.74 11.37 2.07
CA LEU A 64 10.67 10.29 1.79
C LEU A 64 11.11 10.27 0.32
N VAL A 65 10.33 10.84 -0.60
CA VAL A 65 10.59 10.77 -2.05
C VAL A 65 11.96 11.32 -2.40
N GLU A 66 12.35 12.46 -1.81
CA GLU A 66 13.63 13.11 -2.15
C GLU A 66 14.86 12.33 -1.67
N THR A 67 14.73 11.53 -0.61
CA THR A 67 15.88 10.82 0.00
C THR A 67 15.89 9.32 -0.24
N ARG A 68 14.73 8.73 -0.53
CA ARG A 68 14.51 7.29 -0.69
C ARG A 68 13.83 6.92 -2.00
N GLY A 69 13.41 7.90 -2.80
CA GLY A 69 12.85 7.66 -4.12
C GLY A 69 13.87 6.97 -5.02
N LEU A 70 13.45 5.86 -5.62
CA LEU A 70 14.27 5.08 -6.55
C LEU A 70 13.74 5.27 -7.97
N PRO A 71 14.60 5.33 -8.99
CA PRO A 71 14.16 5.37 -10.38
C PRO A 71 13.42 4.08 -10.75
N GLY A 72 12.36 4.20 -11.53
CA GLY A 72 11.54 3.06 -11.96
C GLY A 72 10.76 3.34 -13.24
N VAL A 73 10.44 2.26 -13.96
CA VAL A 73 9.62 2.33 -15.19
C VAL A 73 8.17 2.02 -14.83
N TRP A 74 7.29 2.98 -15.13
CA TRP A 74 5.85 2.84 -15.00
C TRP A 74 5.24 2.48 -16.36
N PRO A 75 4.52 1.36 -16.48
CA PRO A 75 3.86 1.00 -17.73
C PRO A 75 2.73 1.97 -18.10
N ASP A 76 2.67 2.39 -19.36
CA ASP A 76 1.65 3.33 -19.86
C ASP A 76 0.22 2.78 -19.79
N ASP A 77 0.07 1.45 -19.79
CA ASP A 77 -1.20 0.74 -19.69
C ASP A 77 -1.65 0.50 -18.24
N LEU A 78 -0.82 0.85 -17.25
CA LEU A 78 -1.19 0.72 -15.85
C LEU A 78 -2.17 1.83 -15.47
N ASP A 79 -3.43 1.48 -15.25
CA ASP A 79 -4.43 2.45 -14.81
C ASP A 79 -4.21 2.84 -13.33
N LEU A 80 -4.01 4.15 -13.13
CA LEU A 80 -3.73 4.82 -11.85
C LEU A 80 -4.87 5.77 -11.42
N ALA A 81 -6.04 5.74 -12.06
CA ALA A 81 -7.11 6.70 -11.80
C ALA A 81 -7.51 6.73 -10.32
N GLU A 82 -7.63 5.55 -9.70
CA GLU A 82 -7.99 5.35 -8.29
C GLU A 82 -6.76 5.22 -7.36
N ALA A 83 -5.55 5.46 -7.86
CA ALA A 83 -4.35 5.41 -7.04
C ALA A 83 -4.23 6.68 -6.16
N PRO A 84 -3.66 6.58 -4.95
CA PRO A 84 -3.37 7.73 -4.10
C PRO A 84 -2.51 8.78 -4.82
N ALA A 85 -2.65 10.05 -4.42
CA ALA A 85 -1.96 11.17 -5.07
C ALA A 85 -0.44 10.96 -5.15
N LEU A 86 0.18 10.50 -4.05
CA LEU A 86 1.61 10.20 -4.01
C LEU A 86 2.05 9.13 -5.04
N VAL A 87 1.23 8.11 -5.27
CA VAL A 87 1.54 7.07 -6.27
C VAL A 87 1.50 7.63 -7.68
N ARG A 88 0.53 8.49 -7.98
CA ARG A 88 0.44 9.18 -9.27
C ARG A 88 1.62 10.15 -9.46
N GLU A 89 2.04 10.84 -8.41
CA GLU A 89 3.22 11.70 -8.43
C GLU A 89 4.48 10.89 -8.75
N LEU A 90 4.72 9.80 -8.02
CA LEU A 90 5.85 8.88 -8.26
C LEU A 90 5.88 8.40 -9.71
N ALA A 91 4.73 7.96 -10.25
CA ALA A 91 4.61 7.56 -11.64
C ALA A 91 5.00 8.69 -12.62
N SER A 92 4.50 9.91 -12.40
CA SER A 92 4.79 11.07 -13.25
C SER A 92 6.27 11.47 -13.25
N ARG A 93 6.98 11.16 -12.16
CA ARG A 93 8.40 11.45 -11.96
C ARG A 93 9.32 10.30 -12.35
N GLY A 94 8.77 9.14 -12.74
CA GLY A 94 9.55 7.92 -13.00
C GLY A 94 10.25 7.39 -11.75
N LEU A 95 9.61 7.54 -10.58
CA LEU A 95 10.12 7.14 -9.28
C LEU A 95 9.23 6.08 -8.63
N TRP A 96 9.75 5.37 -7.63
CA TRP A 96 8.99 4.51 -6.74
C TRP A 96 9.58 4.56 -5.32
N LEU A 97 8.85 4.03 -4.33
CA LEU A 97 9.29 3.95 -2.94
C LEU A 97 9.15 2.53 -2.40
N GLU A 98 10.18 2.05 -1.70
CA GLU A 98 10.16 0.77 -0.99
C GLU A 98 9.26 0.81 0.25
N GLN A 99 8.74 -0.35 0.65
CA GLN A 99 7.95 -0.55 1.85
C GLN A 99 8.77 -0.31 3.13
N GLU A 100 10.06 -0.64 3.13
CA GLU A 100 10.87 -0.57 4.35
C GLU A 100 10.93 0.86 4.93
N PRO A 101 11.32 1.91 4.17
CA PRO A 101 11.30 3.29 4.65
C PRO A 101 9.94 3.75 5.18
N VAL A 102 8.84 3.33 4.54
CA VAL A 102 7.49 3.73 4.93
C VAL A 102 6.98 2.98 6.16
N ALA A 103 7.39 1.72 6.35
CA ALA A 103 7.00 0.90 7.49
C ALA A 103 7.67 1.36 8.81
N VAL A 104 8.86 1.97 8.73
CA VAL A 104 9.59 2.47 9.91
C VAL A 104 9.43 3.97 10.15
N ASP A 105 8.63 4.66 9.35
CA ASP A 105 8.33 6.08 9.54
C ASP A 105 7.60 6.29 10.88
N ALA A 106 8.12 7.21 11.71
CA ALA A 106 7.61 7.46 13.05
C ALA A 106 6.16 7.96 13.09
N LYS A 107 5.64 8.52 11.99
CA LYS A 107 4.27 9.01 11.86
C LYS A 107 3.30 7.90 11.42
N THR A 108 3.79 6.77 10.89
CA THR A 108 2.97 5.66 10.39
C THR A 108 2.03 5.06 11.44
N PRO A 109 2.45 4.78 12.69
CA PRO A 109 1.56 4.21 13.71
C PRO A 109 0.34 5.10 14.00
N SER A 110 0.56 6.40 14.27
CA SER A 110 -0.53 7.34 14.57
C SER A 110 -1.47 7.55 13.38
N ALA A 111 -0.93 7.53 12.16
CA ALA A 111 -1.74 7.66 10.95
C ALA A 111 -2.58 6.41 10.66
N LEU A 112 -2.07 5.20 10.98
CA LEU A 112 -2.84 3.96 10.90
C LEU A 112 -3.98 3.95 11.94
N GLU A 113 -3.73 4.38 13.17
CA GLU A 113 -4.75 4.50 14.21
C GLU A 113 -5.88 5.44 13.77
N ALA A 114 -5.55 6.63 13.26
CA ALA A 114 -6.53 7.58 12.73
C ALA A 114 -7.34 7.02 11.54
N LEU A 115 -6.79 6.09 10.76
CA LEU A 115 -7.53 5.43 9.67
C LEU A 115 -8.52 4.38 10.19
N LEU A 116 -8.22 3.73 11.33
CA LEU A 116 -9.07 2.72 11.96
C LEU A 116 -10.24 3.32 12.73
N GLU A 117 -10.13 4.57 13.17
CA GLU A 117 -11.19 5.31 13.87
C GLU A 117 -12.27 5.90 12.92
N ARG A 118 -12.12 5.72 11.60
CA ARG A 118 -13.01 6.23 10.53
C ARG A 118 -13.80 5.13 9.83
#